data_AF-A0A7K2XG74-F1
#
_entry.id   AF-A0A7K2XG74-F1
#
_cell.length_a   1.000
_cell.length_b   1.000
_cell.length_c   1.000
_cell.angle_alpha   90.00
_cell.angle_beta   90.00
_cell.angle_gamma   90.00
#
_symmetry.space_group_name_H-M   'P 1'
#
loop_
_entity.id
_entity.type
_entity.pdbx_description
1 polymer ?
#
loop_
_entity_poly.entity_id
_entity_poly.type
_entity_poly.pdbx_seq_one_letter_code
_entity_poly.pdbx_strand_id
1 'polypeptide(L)'
;LLETQNRDGGWGHVPSDPSDPISTAYALIAVARTPGARVATARAVRHLLERQRPDGGFTSRPDQAGPRPLAYHVPLLTDVCVLLGLNHARAGLAGP
;
A
#
# COMPACT_ATOMS: atom_id res chain seq x y z
N LEU A 1 10.50 6.11 4.22
CA LEU A 1 9.21 6.01 3.49
C LEU A 1 8.90 7.27 2.68
N LEU A 2 8.86 8.47 3.27
CA LEU A 2 8.58 9.69 2.50
C LEU A 2 9.61 9.96 1.39
N GLU A 3 10.88 9.64 1.64
CA GLU A 3 11.98 9.76 0.67
C GLU A 3 12.02 8.62 -0.37
N THR A 4 11.27 7.56 -0.15
CA THR A 4 11.31 6.33 -0.97
C THR A 4 10.00 6.07 -1.71
N GLN A 5 9.06 7.03 -1.70
CA GLN A 5 7.82 6.93 -2.46
C GLN A 5 8.11 7.08 -3.94
N ASN A 6 7.63 6.14 -4.75
CA ASN A 6 7.80 6.20 -6.20
C ASN A 6 7.01 7.36 -6.82
N ARG A 7 7.34 7.71 -8.06
CA ARG A 7 6.68 8.81 -8.78
C ARG A 7 5.17 8.59 -8.96
N ASP A 8 4.77 7.34 -9.14
CA ASP A 8 3.37 6.91 -9.26
C ASP A 8 2.59 6.90 -7.92
N GLY A 9 3.25 7.24 -6.82
CA GLY A 9 2.63 7.35 -5.49
C GLY A 9 2.67 6.08 -4.65
N GLY A 10 3.18 4.96 -5.17
CA GLY A 10 3.28 3.72 -4.42
C GLY A 10 4.66 3.47 -3.79
N TRP A 11 4.81 2.28 -3.21
CA TRP A 11 6.07 1.70 -2.76
C TRP A 11 6.19 0.26 -3.23
N GLY A 12 7.42 -0.22 -3.38
CA GLY A 12 7.73 -1.64 -3.49
C GLY A 12 8.36 -2.18 -2.18
N HIS A 13 8.66 -3.47 -2.16
CA HIS A 13 9.34 -4.21 -1.09
C HIS A 13 10.63 -3.53 -0.64
N VAL A 14 11.39 -2.96 -1.57
CA VAL A 14 12.60 -2.17 -1.28
C VAL A 14 12.58 -0.84 -2.05
N PRO A 15 13.38 0.16 -1.64
CA PRO A 15 13.46 1.43 -2.37
C PRO A 15 13.82 1.21 -3.84
N SER A 16 13.12 1.92 -4.74
CA SER A 16 13.26 1.84 -6.20
C SER A 16 12.67 0.59 -6.87
N ASP A 17 12.14 -0.39 -6.13
CA ASP A 17 11.32 -1.44 -6.73
C ASP A 17 10.07 -0.84 -7.37
N PRO A 18 9.51 -1.50 -8.41
CA PRO A 18 8.17 -1.20 -8.88
C PRO A 18 7.16 -1.23 -7.73
N SER A 19 6.20 -0.29 -7.77
CA SER A 19 5.17 -0.23 -6.75
C SER A 19 4.19 -1.40 -6.85
N ASP A 20 3.81 -1.92 -5.69
CA ASP A 20 2.78 -2.96 -5.58
C ASP A 20 1.76 -2.62 -4.48
N PRO A 21 0.51 -3.10 -4.58
CA PRO A 21 -0.53 -2.76 -3.62
C PRO A 21 -0.22 -3.14 -2.17
N ILE A 22 0.42 -4.29 -1.89
CA ILE A 22 0.74 -4.69 -0.51
C ILE A 22 1.77 -3.75 0.11
N SER A 23 2.89 -3.52 -0.58
CA SER A 23 3.96 -2.62 -0.12
C SER A 23 3.44 -1.19 0.06
N THR A 24 2.60 -0.72 -0.88
CA THR A 24 1.96 0.59 -0.77
C THR A 24 0.99 0.66 0.41
N ALA A 25 0.24 -0.41 0.67
CA ALA A 25 -0.67 -0.46 1.81
C ALA A 25 0.09 -0.43 3.16
N TYR A 26 1.18 -1.18 3.29
CA TYR A 26 2.04 -1.13 4.49
C TYR A 26 2.64 0.26 4.70
N ALA A 27 3.18 0.87 3.64
CA ALA A 27 3.69 2.23 3.71
C ALA A 27 2.59 3.21 4.11
N LEU A 28 1.38 3.07 3.55
CA LEU A 28 0.24 3.91 3.86
C LEU A 28 -0.17 3.83 5.34
N ILE A 29 -0.21 2.63 5.93
CA ILE A 29 -0.46 2.45 7.37
C ILE A 29 0.56 3.25 8.19
N ALA A 30 1.84 3.19 7.83
CA ALA A 30 2.90 3.88 8.55
C ALA A 30 2.88 5.41 8.37
N VAL A 31 2.63 5.92 7.15
CA VAL A 31 2.73 7.36 6.87
C VAL A 31 1.44 8.14 7.13
N ALA A 32 0.28 7.49 7.18
CA ALA A 32 -1.02 8.16 7.24
C ALA A 32 -1.21 9.11 8.44
N ARG A 33 -0.46 8.90 9.54
CA ARG A 33 -0.54 9.72 10.76
C ARG A 33 0.75 10.49 11.04
N THR A 34 1.69 10.49 10.10
CA THR A 34 2.95 11.22 10.24
C THR A 34 2.74 12.71 9.91
N PRO A 35 3.13 13.65 10.78
CA PRO A 35 3.11 15.08 10.46
C PRO A 35 3.85 15.38 9.14
N GLY A 36 3.25 16.21 8.29
CA GLY A 36 3.83 16.56 6.98
C GLY A 36 3.67 15.50 5.88
N ALA A 37 3.13 14.31 6.17
CA ALA A 37 2.97 13.24 5.19
C ALA A 37 1.65 13.30 4.38
N ARG A 38 0.88 14.40 4.46
CA ARG A 38 -0.45 14.52 3.82
C ARG A 38 -0.38 14.29 2.31
N VAL A 39 0.61 14.87 1.64
CA VAL A 39 0.81 14.72 0.19
C VAL A 39 1.17 13.27 -0.17
N ALA A 40 2.10 12.67 0.56
CA ALA A 40 2.48 11.26 0.35
C ALA A 40 1.30 10.31 0.56
N THR A 41 0.52 10.54 1.62
CA THR A 41 -0.71 9.79 1.94
C THR A 41 -1.73 9.89 0.81
N ALA A 42 -2.02 11.10 0.33
CA ALA A 42 -2.99 11.30 -0.76
C ALA A 42 -2.53 10.62 -2.07
N ARG A 43 -1.24 10.69 -2.40
CA ARG A 43 -0.67 10.02 -3.58
C ARG A 43 -0.79 8.50 -3.47
N ALA A 44 -0.56 7.94 -2.29
CA ALA A 44 -0.69 6.51 -2.03
C ALA A 44 -2.14 6.03 -2.16
N VAL A 45 -3.09 6.78 -1.61
CA VAL A 45 -4.52 6.50 -1.75
C VAL A 45 -4.93 6.50 -3.22
N ARG A 46 -4.54 7.53 -3.97
CA ARG A 46 -4.82 7.60 -5.41
C ARG A 46 -4.22 6.41 -6.17
N HIS A 47 -2.95 6.10 -5.90
CA HIS A 47 -2.25 4.97 -6.51
C HIS A 47 -3.00 3.64 -6.32
N LEU A 48 -3.47 3.38 -5.10
CA LEU A 48 -4.26 2.19 -4.77
C LEU A 48 -5.60 2.20 -5.50
N LEU A 49 -6.37 3.29 -5.42
CA LEU A 49 -7.69 3.37 -6.08
C LEU A 49 -7.62 3.16 -7.60
N GLU A 50 -6.58 3.67 -8.26
CA GLU A 50 -6.33 3.43 -9.70
C GLU A 50 -6.04 1.97 -10.05
N ARG A 51 -5.67 1.15 -9.07
CA ARG A 51 -5.32 -0.28 -9.22
C ARG A 51 -6.41 -1.22 -8.69
N GLN A 52 -7.52 -0.66 -8.19
CA GLN A 52 -8.67 -1.45 -7.82
C GLN A 52 -9.29 -2.06 -9.09
N ARG A 53 -9.50 -3.37 -9.09
CA ARG A 53 -10.15 -4.08 -10.18
C ARG A 53 -11.67 -3.84 -10.16
N PRO A 54 -12.39 -4.11 -11.25
CA PRO A 54 -13.85 -3.93 -11.30
C PRO A 54 -14.63 -4.73 -10.23
N ASP A 55 -14.06 -5.83 -9.72
CA ASP A 55 -14.65 -6.63 -8.63
C ASP A 55 -14.35 -6.07 -7.22
N GLY A 56 -13.67 -4.93 -7.14
CA GLY A 56 -13.28 -4.28 -5.90
C GLY A 56 -11.98 -4.79 -5.28
N GLY A 57 -11.41 -5.88 -5.81
CA GLY A 57 -10.19 -6.49 -5.31
C GLY A 57 -8.91 -5.88 -5.89
N PHE A 58 -7.78 -6.37 -5.39
CA PHE A 58 -6.44 -5.94 -5.78
C PHE A 58 -5.57 -7.14 -6.15
N THR A 59 -4.52 -6.88 -6.91
CA THR A 59 -3.52 -7.91 -7.26
C THR A 59 -2.14 -7.37 -6.94
N SER A 60 -1.38 -8.16 -6.17
CA SER A 60 -0.04 -7.80 -5.74
C SER A 60 0.89 -8.99 -5.91
N ARG A 61 2.19 -8.70 -5.95
CA ARG A 61 3.19 -9.76 -5.82
C ARG A 61 3.05 -10.44 -4.45
N PRO A 62 3.41 -11.74 -4.33
CA PRO A 62 3.41 -12.43 -3.06
C PRO A 62 4.31 -11.73 -2.03
N ASP A 63 3.76 -11.51 -0.84
CA ASP A 63 4.46 -10.91 0.30
C ASP A 63 4.92 -11.96 1.34
N GLN A 64 4.38 -13.17 1.26
CA GLN A 64 4.66 -14.25 2.21
C GLN A 64 5.71 -15.21 1.67
N ALA A 65 6.79 -15.36 2.43
CA ALA A 65 7.71 -16.48 2.31
C ALA A 65 7.24 -17.58 3.30
N GLY A 66 6.51 -18.59 2.80
CA GLY A 66 6.29 -19.85 3.53
C GLY A 66 7.61 -20.58 3.79
N PRO A 67 7.62 -21.80 4.41
CA PRO A 67 8.87 -22.52 4.66
C PRO A 67 9.67 -22.55 3.36
N ARG A 68 10.80 -21.83 3.35
CA ARG A 68 11.48 -21.49 2.10
C ARG A 68 11.77 -22.78 1.33
N PRO A 69 11.52 -22.81 0.01
CA PRO A 69 11.55 -21.66 -0.90
C PRO A 69 10.23 -21.34 -1.65
N LEU A 70 9.06 -21.77 -1.16
CA LEU A 70 7.81 -21.59 -1.92
C LEU A 70 7.08 -20.29 -1.58
N ALA A 71 7.12 -19.32 -2.50
CA ALA A 71 6.20 -18.18 -2.48
C ALA A 71 4.79 -18.67 -2.80
N TYR A 72 3.79 -18.32 -2.00
CA TYR A 72 2.39 -18.62 -2.26
C TYR A 72 1.55 -17.35 -2.21
N HIS A 73 0.59 -17.27 -3.11
CA HIS A 73 -0.32 -16.14 -3.20
C HIS A 73 -1.57 -16.44 -2.38
N VAL A 74 -1.86 -15.63 -1.36
CA VAL A 74 -3.14 -15.62 -0.66
C VAL A 74 -3.94 -14.46 -1.21
N PRO A 75 -4.93 -14.69 -2.10
CA PRO A 75 -5.64 -13.59 -2.77
C PRO A 75 -6.22 -12.56 -1.80
N LEU A 76 -6.75 -13.03 -0.66
CA LEU A 76 -7.35 -12.18 0.35
C LEU A 76 -6.35 -11.26 1.08
N LEU A 77 -5.06 -11.62 1.12
CA LEU A 77 -4.06 -10.85 1.87
C LEU A 77 -3.91 -9.43 1.30
N THR A 78 -3.85 -9.31 -0.03
CA THR A 78 -3.74 -8.01 -0.69
C THR A 78 -4.91 -7.11 -0.31
N ASP A 79 -6.14 -7.62 -0.42
CA ASP A 79 -7.35 -6.85 -0.14
C ASP A 79 -7.39 -6.40 1.33
N VAL A 80 -7.06 -7.29 2.26
CA VAL A 80 -7.02 -6.99 3.70
C VAL A 80 -6.01 -5.88 3.99
N CYS A 81 -4.79 -5.98 3.47
CA CYS A 81 -3.76 -4.96 3.68
C CYS A 81 -4.18 -3.62 3.09
N VAL A 82 -4.69 -3.60 1.86
CA VAL A 82 -5.14 -2.36 1.20
C VAL A 82 -6.28 -1.71 1.98
N LEU A 83 -7.29 -2.46 2.41
CA LEU A 83 -8.40 -1.94 3.22
C LEU A 83 -7.91 -1.37 4.56
N LEU A 84 -6.96 -2.04 5.22
CA LEU A 84 -6.34 -1.52 6.44
C LEU A 84 -5.61 -0.20 6.21
N GLY A 85 -4.83 -0.10 5.13
CA GLY A 85 -4.13 1.13 4.75
C GLY A 85 -5.08 2.29 4.43
N LEU A 86 -6.11 2.03 3.64
CA LEU A 86 -7.14 3.03 3.31
C LEU A 86 -7.89 3.51 4.56
N ASN A 87 -8.18 2.62 5.52
CA ASN A 87 -8.82 3.01 6.78
C ASN A 87 -7.91 3.91 7.63
N HIS A 88 -6.60 3.64 7.67
CA HIS A 88 -5.63 4.53 8.35
C HIS A 88 -5.55 5.89 7.67
N ALA A 89 -5.51 5.93 6.34
CA ALA A 89 -5.51 7.17 5.58
C ALA A 89 -6.78 8.00 5.84
N ARG A 90 -7.95 7.36 5.89
CA ARG A 90 -9.22 8.02 6.21
C ARG A 90 -9.17 8.67 7.60
N ALA A 91 -8.65 7.98 8.61
CA ALA A 91 -8.51 8.52 9.96
C ALA A 91 -7.49 9.68 10.03
N GLY A 92 -6.42 9.62 9.24
CA GLY A 92 -5.40 10.68 9.14
C GLY A 92 -5.87 11.93 8.39
N LEU A 93 -6.70 11.76 7.35
CA LEU A 93 -7.25 12.86 6.54
C LEU A 93 -8.47 13.54 7.17
N ALA A 94 -9.16 12.85 8.07
CA ALA A 94 -10.30 13.39 8.82
C ALA A 94 -9.90 14.06 10.15
N GLY A 95 -8.61 14.02 10.53
CA GLY A 95 -8.08 14.80 11.66
C GLY A 95 -8.02 16.29 11.33
N PRO A 96 -8.05 17.17 12.36
CA PRO A 96 -8.01 18.63 12.19
C PRO A 96 -6.73 19.11 11.50
#